data_AF-A0A931QD61-F1
#
_entry.id   AF-A0A931QD61-F1
#
_cell.length_a   1.000
_cell.length_b   1.000
_cell.length_c   1.000
_cell.angle_alpha   90.00
_cell.angle_beta   90.00
_cell.angle_gamma   90.00
#
_symmetry.space_group_name_H-M   'P 1'
#
loop_
_entity.id
_entity.type
_entity.pdbx_description
1 polymer ?
#
loop_
_entity_poly.entity_id
_entity_poly.type
_entity_poly.pdbx_seq_one_letter_code
_entity_poly.pdbx_strand_id
1 'polypeptide(L)'
;MAEAERSRAARAASERALVRVVHHYGARPEFVVLGGLVPELLCAGSGRRHAGTTDVDVQVDLEIACGSVNTARLENALRNAEFEPDTDRVWRWVADGTDVKTVVKFELLADLDTEPDQATVRFDACDHLGAVNLRGTGFASRDQVIQQLTAKIGGDLLTVEVNVSGLAGFLLAKSVAARSRRLPKDWYDIAFVLLHNDLGGAAPAADAVRARFEPDLVGGVRTALDDLLANFTNPGDQGPVAYAEQMLTDHPELDAATVTADAVLAVEAFHRRLFDPA
;
A
#
# COMPACT_ATOMS: atom_id res chain seq x y z
N MET A 1 18.84 0.31 -12.30
CA MET A 1 18.13 1.55 -12.68
C MET A 1 17.78 2.31 -11.40
N ALA A 2 17.97 3.63 -11.37
CA ALA A 2 17.49 4.44 -10.25
C ALA A 2 15.96 4.33 -10.15
N GLU A 3 15.42 4.27 -8.94
CA GLU A 3 13.98 4.25 -8.71
C GLU A 3 13.40 5.58 -9.23
N ALA A 4 12.34 5.51 -10.03
CA ALA A 4 11.70 6.71 -10.53
C ALA A 4 11.13 7.52 -9.35
N GLU A 5 11.21 8.85 -9.44
CA GLU A 5 10.73 9.72 -8.38
C GLU A 5 9.21 9.65 -8.24
N ARG A 6 8.71 9.64 -7.00
CA ARG A 6 7.27 9.71 -6.72
C ARG A 6 6.71 10.99 -7.33
N SER A 7 5.63 10.84 -8.09
CA SER A 7 4.97 11.96 -8.73
C SER A 7 3.54 11.61 -9.11
N ARG A 8 2.75 12.64 -9.44
CA ARG A 8 1.41 12.45 -10.01
C ARG A 8 1.41 11.65 -11.30
N ALA A 9 2.42 11.88 -12.14
CA ALA A 9 2.60 11.13 -13.37
C ALA A 9 2.91 9.65 -13.09
N ALA A 10 3.76 9.39 -12.11
CA ALA A 10 4.09 8.03 -11.68
C ALA A 10 2.88 7.30 -11.11
N ARG A 11 2.12 7.91 -10.18
CA ARG A 11 0.87 7.32 -9.69
C ARG A 11 -0.04 7.00 -10.86
N ALA A 12 -0.33 7.99 -11.72
CA ALA A 12 -1.28 7.81 -12.80
C ALA A 12 -0.84 6.66 -13.74
N ALA A 13 0.46 6.48 -13.96
CA ALA A 13 0.99 5.33 -14.69
C ALA A 13 0.74 4.00 -13.94
N SER A 14 1.02 3.94 -12.64
CA SER A 14 0.77 2.76 -11.80
C SER A 14 -0.73 2.39 -11.73
N GLU A 15 -1.63 3.37 -11.62
CA GLU A 15 -3.08 3.11 -11.65
C GLU A 15 -3.55 2.64 -13.03
N ARG A 16 -3.08 3.27 -14.12
CA ARG A 16 -3.39 2.79 -15.48
C ARG A 16 -2.89 1.36 -15.70
N ALA A 17 -1.70 1.03 -15.21
CA ALA A 17 -1.15 -0.31 -15.26
C ALA A 17 -2.01 -1.31 -14.47
N LEU A 18 -2.43 -0.96 -13.26
CA LEU A 18 -3.35 -1.77 -12.46
C LEU A 18 -4.66 -2.02 -13.23
N VAL A 19 -5.29 -0.97 -13.78
CA VAL A 19 -6.52 -1.13 -14.56
C VAL A 19 -6.31 -2.05 -15.77
N ARG A 20 -5.16 -1.93 -16.47
CA ARG A 20 -4.83 -2.80 -17.61
C ARG A 20 -4.70 -4.27 -17.19
N VAL A 21 -3.99 -4.55 -16.10
CA VAL A 21 -3.85 -5.92 -15.57
C VAL A 21 -5.21 -6.49 -15.17
N VAL A 22 -6.02 -5.74 -14.41
CA VAL A 22 -7.35 -6.20 -13.98
C VAL A 22 -8.28 -6.41 -15.17
N HIS A 23 -8.22 -5.54 -16.19
CA HIS A 23 -8.99 -5.73 -17.42
C HIS A 23 -8.63 -7.05 -18.12
N HIS A 24 -7.34 -7.36 -18.27
CA HIS A 24 -6.90 -8.62 -18.87
C HIS A 24 -7.13 -9.85 -17.98
N TYR A 25 -7.26 -9.67 -16.67
CA TYR A 25 -7.72 -10.74 -15.77
C TYR A 25 -9.15 -11.17 -16.12
N GLY A 26 -9.98 -10.23 -16.60
CA GLY A 26 -11.32 -10.48 -17.17
C GLY A 26 -12.44 -10.62 -16.15
N ALA A 27 -12.13 -10.48 -14.87
CA ALA A 27 -13.05 -10.42 -13.74
C ALA A 27 -12.36 -9.63 -12.61
N ARG A 28 -13.06 -9.43 -11.48
CA ARG A 28 -12.38 -8.92 -10.28
C ARG A 28 -11.38 -9.97 -9.79
N PRO A 29 -10.08 -9.64 -9.66
CA PRO A 29 -9.09 -10.54 -9.07
C PRO A 29 -9.33 -10.70 -7.57
N GLU A 30 -8.78 -11.77 -7.01
CA GLU A 30 -8.83 -12.01 -5.56
C GLU A 30 -7.70 -11.28 -4.82
N PHE A 31 -6.63 -10.87 -5.52
CA PHE A 31 -5.59 -10.07 -4.90
C PHE A 31 -6.13 -8.75 -4.34
N VAL A 32 -5.49 -8.23 -3.30
CA VAL A 32 -5.85 -6.96 -2.66
C VAL A 32 -4.75 -5.94 -2.90
N VAL A 33 -5.09 -4.80 -3.51
CA VAL A 33 -4.15 -3.69 -3.69
C VAL A 33 -3.79 -3.12 -2.32
N LEU A 34 -2.49 -3.03 -2.04
CA LEU A 34 -1.94 -2.37 -0.85
C LEU A 34 -0.83 -1.39 -1.25
N GLY A 35 -0.14 -0.82 -0.26
CA GLY A 35 0.99 0.06 -0.53
C GLY A 35 0.59 1.43 -1.10
N GLY A 36 1.43 1.98 -1.98
CA GLY A 36 1.44 3.42 -2.29
C GLY A 36 0.26 3.96 -3.11
N LEU A 37 -0.57 3.08 -3.71
CA LEU A 37 -1.80 3.49 -4.40
C LEU A 37 -2.97 3.75 -3.44
N VAL A 38 -2.95 3.13 -2.26
CA VAL A 38 -4.08 3.12 -1.32
C VAL A 38 -4.32 4.47 -0.61
N PRO A 39 -3.31 5.25 -0.17
CA PRO A 39 -3.55 6.48 0.58
C PRO A 39 -4.50 7.47 -0.11
N GLU A 40 -4.40 7.65 -1.42
CA GLU A 40 -5.26 8.60 -2.15
C GLU A 40 -6.71 8.09 -2.25
N LEU A 41 -6.93 6.78 -2.20
CA LEU A 41 -8.27 6.18 -2.16
C LEU A 41 -8.91 6.28 -0.78
N LEU A 42 -8.11 6.23 0.29
CA LEU A 42 -8.56 6.36 1.69
C LEU A 42 -8.79 7.83 2.12
N CYS A 43 -8.23 8.79 1.37
CA CYS A 43 -8.21 10.22 1.72
C CYS A 43 -8.83 11.08 0.61
N ALA A 44 -9.74 10.52 -0.19
CA ALA A 44 -10.26 11.14 -1.40
C ALA A 44 -11.02 12.45 -1.10
N GLY A 45 -11.63 12.56 0.09
CA GLY A 45 -12.38 13.73 0.55
C GLY A 45 -11.52 14.85 1.17
N SER A 46 -10.24 14.60 1.46
CA SER A 46 -9.40 15.53 2.23
C SER A 46 -8.98 16.80 1.49
N GLY A 47 -8.99 16.77 0.16
CA GLY A 47 -8.39 17.82 -0.68
C GLY A 47 -6.85 17.88 -0.62
N ARG A 48 -6.20 17.06 0.23
CA ARG A 48 -4.75 16.94 0.32
C ARG A 48 -4.25 15.89 -0.67
N ARG A 49 -3.11 16.19 -1.30
CA ARG A 49 -2.53 15.32 -2.33
C ARG A 49 -1.44 14.47 -1.72
N HIS A 50 -1.54 13.17 -1.96
CA HIS A 50 -0.49 12.21 -1.65
C HIS A 50 0.62 12.27 -2.71
N ALA A 51 1.87 11.98 -2.31
CA ALA A 51 3.06 11.96 -3.18
C ALA A 51 2.95 10.99 -4.36
N GLY A 52 2.09 9.97 -4.21
CA GLY A 52 1.90 8.90 -5.18
C GLY A 52 2.92 7.77 -5.03
N THR A 53 2.99 6.94 -6.06
CA THR A 53 3.83 5.73 -6.09
C THR A 53 4.25 5.41 -7.52
N THR A 54 5.33 4.64 -7.65
CA THR A 54 5.75 3.99 -8.90
C THR A 54 5.36 2.53 -8.95
N ASP A 55 5.01 1.97 -7.80
CA ASP A 55 4.80 0.55 -7.59
C ASP A 55 3.32 0.26 -7.41
N VAL A 56 2.87 -0.85 -7.99
CA VAL A 56 1.58 -1.49 -7.74
C VAL A 56 1.86 -2.68 -6.83
N ASP A 57 1.68 -2.50 -5.52
CA ASP A 57 1.78 -3.60 -4.56
C ASP A 57 0.44 -4.32 -4.48
N VAL A 58 0.45 -5.65 -4.55
CA VAL A 58 -0.74 -6.49 -4.33
C VAL A 58 -0.47 -7.63 -3.36
N GLN A 59 -1.45 -7.91 -2.50
CA GLN A 59 -1.48 -9.00 -1.55
C GLN A 59 -2.16 -10.19 -2.23
N VAL A 60 -1.52 -11.35 -2.29
CA VAL A 60 -1.96 -12.48 -3.14
C VAL A 60 -2.35 -13.75 -2.39
N ASP A 61 -2.51 -13.72 -1.06
CA ASP A 61 -2.89 -14.94 -0.31
C ASP A 61 -4.24 -15.49 -0.78
N LEU A 62 -5.19 -14.62 -1.13
CA LEU A 62 -6.49 -15.06 -1.66
C LEU A 62 -6.39 -15.66 -3.06
N GLU A 63 -5.49 -15.16 -3.92
CA GLU A 63 -5.21 -15.80 -5.22
C GLU A 63 -4.62 -17.20 -5.02
N ILE A 64 -3.70 -17.34 -4.07
CA ILE A 64 -3.08 -18.63 -3.71
C ILE A 64 -4.14 -19.59 -3.15
N ALA A 65 -5.03 -19.10 -2.28
CA ALA A 65 -6.09 -19.91 -1.67
C ALA A 65 -7.13 -20.40 -2.70
N CYS A 66 -7.37 -19.65 -3.78
CA CYS A 66 -8.21 -20.08 -4.90
C CYS A 66 -7.53 -21.11 -5.82
N GLY A 67 -6.25 -21.38 -5.62
CA GLY A 67 -5.49 -22.43 -6.30
C GLY A 67 -4.85 -21.99 -7.62
N SER A 68 -4.17 -22.95 -8.27
CA SER A 68 -3.26 -22.67 -9.39
C SER A 68 -3.92 -22.08 -10.64
N VAL A 69 -5.24 -22.25 -10.79
CA VAL A 69 -6.00 -21.63 -11.89
C VAL A 69 -5.98 -20.10 -11.77
N ASN A 70 -6.10 -19.58 -10.55
CA ASN A 70 -6.10 -18.14 -10.28
C ASN A 70 -4.72 -17.52 -10.46
N THR A 71 -3.67 -18.18 -9.94
CA THR A 71 -2.29 -17.70 -10.10
C THR A 71 -1.86 -17.74 -11.58
N ALA A 72 -2.21 -18.80 -12.32
CA ALA A 72 -1.94 -18.87 -13.76
C ALA A 72 -2.73 -17.79 -14.53
N ARG A 73 -3.95 -17.47 -14.11
CA ARG A 73 -4.74 -16.37 -14.69
C ARG A 73 -4.08 -15.02 -14.45
N LEU A 74 -3.56 -14.78 -13.24
CA LEU A 74 -2.83 -13.56 -12.91
C LEU A 74 -1.55 -13.42 -13.74
N GLU A 75 -0.79 -14.50 -13.93
CA GLU A 75 0.39 -14.48 -14.80
C GLU A 75 0.02 -14.12 -16.24
N ASN A 76 -1.03 -14.74 -16.79
CA ASN A 76 -1.51 -14.43 -18.13
C ASN A 76 -2.01 -12.97 -18.24
N ALA A 77 -2.67 -12.45 -17.21
CA ALA A 77 -3.13 -11.07 -17.17
C ALA A 77 -1.96 -10.08 -17.20
N LEU A 78 -0.89 -10.35 -16.44
CA LEU A 78 0.34 -9.55 -16.46
C LEU A 78 0.98 -9.55 -17.85
N ARG A 79 1.17 -10.73 -18.46
CA ARG A 79 1.72 -10.84 -19.83
C ARG A 79 0.88 -10.11 -20.87
N ASN A 80 -0.43 -10.27 -20.82
CA ASN A 80 -1.36 -9.58 -21.73
C ASN A 80 -1.37 -8.06 -21.51
N ALA A 81 -1.07 -7.61 -20.29
CA ALA A 81 -0.84 -6.21 -19.95
C ALA A 81 0.60 -5.73 -20.26
N GLU A 82 1.36 -6.50 -21.05
CA GLU A 82 2.73 -6.18 -21.50
C GLU A 82 3.74 -6.03 -20.35
N PHE A 83 3.47 -6.69 -19.22
CA PHE A 83 4.44 -6.83 -18.16
C PHE A 83 5.38 -8.00 -18.43
N GLU A 84 6.67 -7.79 -18.17
CA GLU A 84 7.71 -8.81 -18.20
C GLU A 84 8.20 -9.13 -16.79
N PRO A 85 8.54 -10.39 -16.48
CA PRO A 85 9.07 -10.75 -15.17
C PRO A 85 10.46 -10.14 -14.97
N ASP A 86 10.72 -9.58 -13.79
CA ASP A 86 12.06 -9.15 -13.38
C ASP A 86 12.96 -10.39 -13.21
N THR A 87 14.14 -10.36 -13.83
CA THR A 87 15.07 -11.50 -13.84
C THR A 87 15.66 -11.81 -12.47
N ASP A 88 15.74 -10.82 -11.58
CA ASP A 88 16.35 -10.94 -10.26
C ASP A 88 15.29 -11.13 -9.15
N ARG A 89 14.01 -10.81 -9.45
CA ARG A 89 12.92 -10.79 -8.46
C ARG A 89 11.64 -11.37 -9.06
N VAL A 90 11.39 -12.66 -8.83
CA VAL A 90 10.22 -13.38 -9.40
C VAL A 90 8.86 -12.82 -8.97
N TRP A 91 8.83 -12.03 -7.89
CA TRP A 91 7.64 -11.34 -7.39
C TRP A 91 7.42 -9.96 -8.01
N ARG A 92 8.31 -9.52 -8.90
CA ARG A 92 8.23 -8.22 -9.56
C ARG A 92 8.06 -8.41 -11.05
N TRP A 93 7.10 -7.67 -11.58
CA TRP A 93 6.90 -7.54 -13.01
C TRP A 93 7.04 -6.09 -13.43
N VAL A 94 7.59 -5.85 -14.61
CA VAL A 94 7.95 -4.51 -15.08
C VAL A 94 7.32 -4.22 -16.44
N ALA A 95 6.78 -3.02 -16.60
CA ALA A 95 6.31 -2.50 -17.89
C ALA A 95 6.71 -1.03 -18.06
N ASP A 96 6.99 -0.64 -19.31
CA ASP A 96 7.13 0.76 -19.67
C ASP A 96 5.76 1.46 -19.64
N GLY A 97 5.71 2.62 -18.99
CA GLY A 97 4.53 3.48 -19.02
C GLY A 97 4.26 4.00 -20.43
N THR A 98 3.00 3.95 -20.86
CA THR A 98 2.59 4.27 -22.25
C THR A 98 2.84 5.73 -22.65
N ASP A 99 2.82 6.67 -21.69
CA ASP A 99 2.86 8.12 -21.97
C ASP A 99 4.04 8.86 -21.34
N VAL A 100 4.67 8.24 -20.35
CA VAL A 100 5.79 8.78 -19.58
C VAL A 100 6.76 7.62 -19.48
N LYS A 101 8.07 7.84 -19.66
CA LYS A 101 9.12 6.82 -19.46
C LYS A 101 9.23 6.40 -17.97
N THR A 102 8.10 6.13 -17.34
CA THR A 102 7.96 5.67 -15.97
C THR A 102 7.84 4.17 -16.05
N VAL A 103 8.85 3.51 -15.51
CA VAL A 103 8.84 2.07 -15.33
C VAL A 103 7.92 1.75 -14.15
N VAL A 104 6.84 1.03 -14.40
CA VAL A 104 5.92 0.58 -13.35
C VAL A 104 6.34 -0.81 -12.89
N LYS A 105 6.43 -0.99 -11.57
CA LYS A 105 6.68 -2.29 -10.94
C LYS A 105 5.38 -2.83 -10.37
N PHE A 106 5.06 -4.07 -10.68
CA PHE A 106 3.95 -4.81 -10.08
C PHE A 106 4.53 -5.83 -9.12
N GLU A 107 4.30 -5.65 -7.82
CA GLU A 107 4.91 -6.43 -6.73
C GLU A 107 3.87 -7.35 -6.10
N LEU A 108 4.16 -8.66 -6.08
CA LEU A 108 3.29 -9.68 -5.49
C LEU A 108 3.79 -10.02 -4.08
N LEU A 109 2.95 -9.75 -3.09
CA LEU A 109 3.25 -9.91 -1.66
C LEU A 109 2.35 -10.97 -1.04
N ALA A 110 2.91 -11.85 -0.22
CA ALA A 110 2.18 -12.88 0.52
C ALA A 110 2.43 -12.73 2.03
N ASP A 111 1.57 -13.34 2.86
CA ASP A 111 1.80 -13.46 4.32
C ASP A 111 1.40 -14.85 4.81
N LEU A 112 2.13 -15.85 4.33
CA LEU A 112 1.90 -17.26 4.62
C LEU A 112 2.64 -17.68 5.88
N ASP A 113 1.91 -18.20 6.87
CA ASP A 113 2.47 -18.78 8.09
C ASP A 113 3.35 -20.00 7.85
N THR A 114 3.14 -20.69 6.73
CA THR A 114 3.93 -21.85 6.31
C THR A 114 5.30 -21.48 5.74
N GLU A 115 5.53 -20.21 5.43
CA GLU A 115 6.75 -19.73 4.78
C GLU A 115 7.54 -18.78 5.70
N PRO A 116 8.89 -18.80 5.67
CA PRO A 116 9.69 -17.81 6.38
C PRO A 116 9.43 -16.38 5.90
N ASP A 117 9.67 -15.38 6.75
CA ASP A 117 9.67 -13.98 6.30
C ASP A 117 10.76 -13.75 5.24
N GLN A 118 10.46 -12.92 4.25
CA GLN A 118 11.26 -12.64 3.05
C GLN A 118 11.50 -13.83 2.12
N ALA A 119 10.87 -14.98 2.36
CA ALA A 119 10.96 -16.13 1.47
C ALA A 119 10.31 -15.83 0.10
N THR A 120 10.88 -16.42 -0.94
CA THR A 120 10.24 -16.43 -2.27
C THR A 120 9.24 -17.58 -2.34
N VAL A 121 7.98 -17.26 -2.57
CA VAL A 121 6.89 -18.20 -2.80
C VAL A 121 6.71 -18.38 -4.31
N ARG A 122 6.79 -19.61 -4.79
CA ARG A 122 6.51 -19.93 -6.21
C ARG A 122 5.14 -20.58 -6.31
N PHE A 123 4.46 -20.32 -7.42
CA PHE A 123 3.12 -20.85 -7.66
C PHE A 123 3.16 -22.02 -8.62
N ASP A 124 2.36 -23.04 -8.32
CA ASP A 124 2.15 -24.16 -9.22
C ASP A 124 1.47 -23.67 -10.51
N ALA A 125 1.75 -24.37 -11.62
CA ALA A 125 1.22 -24.05 -12.96
C ALA A 125 1.51 -22.62 -13.46
N CYS A 126 2.52 -21.96 -12.91
CA CYS A 126 3.03 -20.68 -13.39
C CYS A 126 4.48 -20.85 -13.87
N ASP A 127 4.86 -20.14 -14.93
CA ASP A 127 6.22 -20.23 -15.47
C ASP A 127 7.19 -19.31 -14.71
N HIS A 128 6.75 -18.09 -14.42
CA HIS A 128 7.59 -17.03 -13.83
C HIS A 128 6.96 -16.35 -12.61
N LEU A 129 5.66 -16.54 -12.38
CA LEU A 129 4.96 -15.87 -11.28
C LEU A 129 5.39 -16.41 -9.92
N GLY A 130 5.76 -15.50 -9.02
CA GLY A 130 5.94 -15.78 -7.60
C GLY A 130 5.54 -14.58 -6.75
N ALA A 131 5.67 -14.71 -5.43
CA ALA A 131 5.49 -13.64 -4.46
C ALA A 131 6.65 -13.63 -3.44
N VAL A 132 6.83 -12.50 -2.77
CA VAL A 132 7.69 -12.42 -1.58
C VAL A 132 6.82 -12.47 -0.33
N ASN A 133 7.16 -13.36 0.59
CA ASN A 133 6.45 -13.49 1.86
C ASN A 133 6.87 -12.36 2.80
N LEU A 134 5.98 -11.42 3.09
CA LEU A 134 6.24 -10.25 3.94
C LEU A 134 5.21 -10.17 5.05
N ARG A 135 5.70 -10.29 6.30
CA ARG A 135 4.84 -10.23 7.48
C ARG A 135 4.09 -8.90 7.60
N GLY A 136 2.82 -9.02 7.98
CA GLY A 136 1.90 -7.90 8.14
C GLY A 136 1.13 -7.55 6.88
N THR A 137 1.51 -8.05 5.69
CA THR A 137 0.74 -7.78 4.48
C THR A 137 -0.64 -8.46 4.50
N GLY A 138 -0.80 -9.55 5.26
CA GLY A 138 -2.07 -10.25 5.44
C GLY A 138 -3.17 -9.42 6.14
N PHE A 139 -2.84 -8.29 6.77
CA PHE A 139 -3.86 -7.35 7.25
C PHE A 139 -4.67 -6.74 6.11
N ALA A 140 -4.08 -6.57 4.91
CA ALA A 140 -4.79 -6.07 3.74
C ALA A 140 -5.83 -7.07 3.22
N SER A 141 -5.51 -8.36 3.14
CA SER A 141 -6.49 -9.38 2.70
C SER A 141 -7.63 -9.60 3.70
N ARG A 142 -7.39 -9.27 4.97
CA ARG A 142 -8.40 -9.32 6.03
C ARG A 142 -9.21 -8.04 6.15
N ASP A 143 -8.89 -6.94 5.47
CA ASP A 143 -9.69 -5.71 5.46
C ASP A 143 -9.72 -5.15 4.04
N GLN A 144 -10.78 -5.48 3.30
CA GLN A 144 -10.88 -5.17 1.87
C GLN A 144 -12.14 -4.37 1.56
N VAL A 145 -11.99 -3.43 0.64
CA VAL A 145 -13.06 -2.64 0.05
C VAL A 145 -12.98 -2.79 -1.47
N ILE A 146 -14.11 -3.04 -2.12
CA ILE A 146 -14.18 -3.09 -3.58
C ILE A 146 -14.13 -1.65 -4.09
N GLN A 147 -13.19 -1.37 -4.98
CA GLN A 147 -13.05 -0.09 -5.65
C GLN A 147 -13.29 -0.24 -7.15
N GLN A 148 -14.01 0.73 -7.72
CA GLN A 148 -14.12 0.89 -9.17
C GLN A 148 -13.05 1.87 -9.64
N LEU A 149 -12.15 1.40 -10.51
CA LEU A 149 -11.09 2.21 -11.08
C LEU A 149 -11.32 2.40 -12.57
N THR A 150 -11.06 3.61 -13.06
CA THR A 150 -11.25 3.97 -14.47
C THR A 150 -9.98 4.57 -15.03
N ALA A 151 -9.53 4.08 -16.19
CA ALA A 151 -8.35 4.56 -16.89
C ALA A 151 -8.56 4.57 -18.40
N LYS A 152 -7.90 5.51 -19.08
CA LYS A 152 -7.80 5.50 -20.54
C LYS A 152 -6.61 4.64 -20.98
N ILE A 153 -6.85 3.60 -21.76
CA ILE A 153 -5.84 2.63 -22.24
C ILE A 153 -6.05 2.47 -23.75
N GLY A 154 -5.01 2.73 -24.55
CA GLY A 154 -5.09 2.57 -26.02
C GLY A 154 -6.12 3.46 -26.73
N GLY A 155 -6.67 4.47 -26.05
CA GLY A 155 -7.77 5.31 -26.58
C GLY A 155 -9.12 5.01 -25.93
N ASP A 156 -9.29 3.81 -25.38
CA ASP A 156 -10.53 3.36 -24.76
C ASP A 156 -10.58 3.69 -23.28
N LEU A 157 -11.78 4.00 -22.77
CA LEU A 157 -12.03 4.19 -21.35
C LEU A 157 -12.43 2.86 -20.73
N LEU A 158 -11.53 2.27 -19.94
CA LEU A 158 -11.77 1.01 -19.24
C LEU A 158 -12.14 1.27 -17.79
N THR A 159 -13.14 0.53 -17.30
CA THR A 159 -13.55 0.51 -15.89
C THR A 159 -13.48 -0.90 -15.37
N VAL A 160 -12.86 -1.07 -14.20
CA VAL A 160 -12.64 -2.37 -13.55
C VAL A 160 -13.00 -2.32 -12.07
N GLU A 161 -13.30 -3.48 -11.50
CA GLU A 161 -13.42 -3.64 -10.05
C GLU A 161 -12.19 -4.36 -9.51
N VAL A 162 -11.67 -3.90 -8.37
CA VAL A 162 -10.52 -4.51 -7.69
C VAL A 162 -10.70 -4.43 -6.18
N ASN A 163 -10.18 -5.42 -5.45
CA ASN A 163 -10.10 -5.34 -4.00
C ASN A 163 -8.95 -4.40 -3.60
N VAL A 164 -9.23 -3.47 -2.70
CA VAL A 164 -8.24 -2.53 -2.15
C VAL A 164 -8.25 -2.65 -0.63
N SER A 165 -7.08 -2.56 -0.01
CA SER A 165 -6.98 -2.55 1.45
C SER A 165 -7.84 -1.42 2.03
N GLY A 166 -8.67 -1.78 3.00
CA GLY A 166 -9.36 -0.84 3.86
C GLY A 166 -8.38 -0.11 4.78
N LEU A 167 -8.91 0.89 5.49
CA LEU A 167 -8.13 1.77 6.36
C LEU A 167 -7.40 1.01 7.47
N ALA A 168 -8.07 0.05 8.10
CA ALA A 168 -7.51 -0.68 9.23
C ALA A 168 -6.40 -1.62 8.77
N GLY A 169 -6.63 -2.35 7.68
CA GLY A 169 -5.64 -3.25 7.08
C GLY A 169 -4.40 -2.50 6.61
N PHE A 170 -4.61 -1.33 5.99
CA PHE A 170 -3.52 -0.48 5.50
C PHE A 170 -2.64 0.00 6.64
N LEU A 171 -3.23 0.56 7.71
CA LEU A 171 -2.48 1.11 8.85
C LEU A 171 -1.67 0.04 9.58
N LEU A 172 -2.23 -1.16 9.79
CA LEU A 172 -1.49 -2.25 10.43
C LEU A 172 -0.37 -2.79 9.54
N ALA A 173 -0.65 -3.06 8.26
CA ALA A 173 0.36 -3.52 7.30
C ALA A 173 1.52 -2.51 7.20
N LYS A 174 1.20 -1.22 7.12
CA LYS A 174 2.21 -0.15 7.07
C LYS A 174 3.00 -0.01 8.37
N SER A 175 2.37 -0.16 9.53
CA SER A 175 3.07 -0.09 10.82
C SER A 175 4.09 -1.22 10.95
N VAL A 176 3.72 -2.44 10.54
CA VAL A 176 4.65 -3.59 10.52
C VAL A 176 5.79 -3.36 9.53
N ALA A 177 5.48 -2.87 8.32
CA ALA A 177 6.50 -2.53 7.34
C ALA A 177 7.47 -1.46 7.86
N ALA A 178 6.94 -0.34 8.40
CA ALA A 178 7.74 0.77 8.93
C ALA A 178 8.75 0.30 10.00
N ARG A 179 8.32 -0.56 10.93
CA ARG A 179 9.20 -1.14 11.96
C ARG A 179 10.33 -1.98 11.33
N SER A 180 10.00 -2.78 10.31
CA SER A 180 10.94 -3.70 9.67
C SER A 180 12.01 -2.97 8.85
N ARG A 181 11.59 -2.07 7.94
CA ARG A 181 12.48 -1.48 6.93
C ARG A 181 12.91 -0.04 7.19
N ARG A 182 12.29 0.66 8.15
CA ARG A 182 12.66 2.03 8.57
C ARG A 182 12.77 3.02 7.40
N LEU A 183 11.90 2.89 6.40
CA LEU A 183 11.93 3.78 5.24
C LEU A 183 11.10 5.05 5.50
N PRO A 184 11.64 6.25 5.18
CA PRO A 184 10.91 7.53 5.32
C PRO A 184 9.51 7.52 4.72
N LYS A 185 9.36 6.85 3.57
CA LYS A 185 8.09 6.72 2.85
C LYS A 185 6.98 6.05 3.67
N ASP A 186 7.30 5.14 4.58
CA ASP A 186 6.26 4.50 5.41
C ASP A 186 5.76 5.42 6.51
N TRP A 187 6.66 6.17 7.15
CA TRP A 187 6.25 7.19 8.12
C TRP A 187 5.39 8.27 7.46
N TYR A 188 5.77 8.70 6.26
CA TYR A 188 4.97 9.61 5.45
C TYR A 188 3.57 9.04 5.16
N ASP A 189 3.49 7.82 4.59
CA ASP A 189 2.21 7.21 4.20
C ASP A 189 1.28 7.04 5.43
N ILE A 190 1.81 6.63 6.59
CA ILE A 190 1.03 6.47 7.84
C ILE A 190 0.54 7.83 8.35
N ALA A 191 1.43 8.81 8.51
CA ALA A 191 1.05 10.13 9.02
C ALA A 191 0.04 10.82 8.09
N PHE A 192 0.24 10.71 6.77
CA PHE A 192 -0.70 11.22 5.78
C PHE A 192 -2.09 10.63 5.97
N VAL A 193 -2.21 9.30 6.05
CA VAL A 193 -3.51 8.65 6.21
C VAL A 193 -4.15 8.96 7.56
N LEU A 194 -3.37 9.01 8.65
CA LEU A 194 -3.92 9.37 9.97
C LEU A 194 -4.46 10.81 10.02
N LEU A 195 -3.87 11.74 9.26
CA LEU A 195 -4.31 13.13 9.20
C LEU A 195 -5.48 13.35 8.22
N HIS A 196 -5.53 12.60 7.12
CA HIS A 196 -6.36 12.94 5.96
C HIS A 196 -7.39 11.88 5.57
N ASN A 197 -7.48 10.75 6.29
CA ASN A 197 -8.46 9.72 5.94
C ASN A 197 -9.91 10.21 6.02
N ASP A 198 -10.76 9.63 5.18
CA ASP A 198 -12.16 10.01 5.01
C ASP A 198 -13.05 9.69 6.23
N LEU A 199 -12.56 8.92 7.23
CA LEU A 199 -13.27 8.72 8.50
C LEU A 199 -13.08 9.88 9.49
N GLY A 200 -12.26 10.88 9.17
CA GLY A 200 -12.09 12.08 9.98
C GLY A 200 -10.88 12.06 10.92
N GLY A 201 -9.82 11.32 10.56
CA GLY A 201 -8.51 11.42 11.20
C GLY A 201 -8.16 10.25 12.13
N ALA A 202 -7.22 10.49 13.05
CA ALA A 202 -6.55 9.45 13.80
C ALA A 202 -7.45 8.65 14.76
N ALA A 203 -8.35 9.32 15.49
CA ALA A 203 -9.21 8.63 16.46
C ALA A 203 -10.25 7.71 15.79
N PRO A 204 -11.01 8.14 14.76
CA PRO A 204 -11.86 7.24 13.98
C PRO A 204 -11.09 6.10 13.30
N ALA A 205 -9.86 6.36 12.84
CA ALA A 205 -9.00 5.32 12.28
C ALA A 205 -8.61 4.25 13.32
N ALA A 206 -8.30 4.66 14.56
CA ALA A 206 -8.04 3.73 15.66
C ALA A 206 -9.30 2.90 16.00
N ASP A 207 -10.47 3.51 16.03
CA ASP A 207 -11.74 2.80 16.26
C ASP A 207 -12.01 1.76 15.15
N ALA A 208 -11.75 2.08 13.89
CA ALA A 208 -11.85 1.14 12.78
C ALA A 208 -10.85 -0.03 12.91
N VAL A 209 -9.61 0.24 13.33
CA VAL A 209 -8.61 -0.80 13.61
C VAL A 209 -9.05 -1.72 14.73
N ARG A 210 -9.54 -1.20 15.85
CA ARG A 210 -10.06 -2.03 16.96
C ARG A 210 -11.24 -2.87 16.51
N ALA A 211 -12.21 -2.26 15.83
CA ALA A 211 -13.39 -2.97 15.34
C ALA A 211 -13.04 -4.16 14.44
N ARG A 212 -11.94 -4.07 13.68
CA ARG A 212 -11.52 -5.12 12.75
C ARG A 212 -10.50 -6.11 13.31
N PHE A 213 -9.58 -5.65 14.15
CA PHE A 213 -8.34 -6.34 14.51
C PHE A 213 -8.00 -6.32 16.00
N GLU A 214 -8.96 -6.05 16.90
CA GLU A 214 -8.69 -6.02 18.36
C GLU A 214 -7.91 -7.25 18.88
N PRO A 215 -8.21 -8.51 18.48
CA PRO A 215 -7.42 -9.67 18.91
C PRO A 215 -5.96 -9.65 18.43
N ASP A 216 -5.68 -8.95 17.32
CA ASP A 216 -4.34 -8.86 16.72
C ASP A 216 -3.50 -7.74 17.35
N LEU A 217 -4.07 -6.83 18.15
CA LEU A 217 -3.39 -5.68 18.77
C LEU A 217 -2.46 -6.05 19.94
N VAL A 218 -1.78 -7.18 19.82
CA VAL A 218 -0.86 -7.75 20.81
C VAL A 218 0.47 -8.16 20.15
N GLY A 219 1.44 -8.59 20.94
CA GLY A 219 2.69 -9.17 20.44
C GLY A 219 3.43 -8.30 19.43
N GLY A 220 3.69 -8.85 18.24
CA GLY A 220 4.42 -8.17 17.17
C GLY A 220 3.74 -6.90 16.65
N VAL A 221 2.40 -6.89 16.58
CA VAL A 221 1.63 -5.72 16.15
C VAL A 221 1.70 -4.61 17.19
N ARG A 222 1.50 -4.94 18.47
CA ARG A 222 1.69 -3.98 19.57
C ARG A 222 3.09 -3.38 19.53
N THR A 223 4.11 -4.21 19.33
CA THR A 223 5.51 -3.77 19.21
C THR A 223 5.71 -2.82 18.03
N ALA A 224 5.07 -3.09 16.88
CA ALA A 224 5.12 -2.20 15.71
C ALA A 224 4.45 -0.85 15.95
N LEU A 225 3.34 -0.83 16.69
CA LEU A 225 2.61 0.40 17.01
C LEU A 225 3.33 1.23 18.09
N ASP A 226 3.90 0.59 19.12
CA ASP A 226 4.75 1.27 20.11
C ASP A 226 6.01 1.86 19.45
N ASP A 227 6.61 1.11 18.53
CA ASP A 227 7.76 1.58 17.76
C ASP A 227 7.39 2.76 16.84
N LEU A 228 6.23 2.72 16.19
CA LEU A 228 5.71 3.87 15.43
C LEU A 228 5.59 5.11 16.32
N LEU A 229 4.97 5.00 17.50
CA LEU A 229 4.86 6.11 18.46
C LEU A 229 6.23 6.66 18.86
N ALA A 230 7.19 5.79 19.16
CA ALA A 230 8.55 6.19 19.53
C ALA A 230 9.27 7.01 18.44
N ASN A 231 8.89 6.84 17.17
CA ASN A 231 9.45 7.58 16.04
C ASN A 231 8.72 8.89 15.72
N PHE A 232 7.66 9.20 16.46
CA PHE A 232 6.81 10.37 16.34
C PHE A 232 6.63 11.07 17.70
N THR A 233 7.64 11.02 18.59
CA THR A 233 7.53 11.63 19.93
C THR A 233 7.76 13.14 19.87
N ASN A 234 8.69 13.59 19.03
CA ASN A 234 9.06 15.00 18.88
C ASN A 234 9.03 15.42 17.41
N PRO A 235 8.76 16.71 17.11
CA PRO A 235 8.77 17.23 15.74
C PRO A 235 10.08 17.01 14.95
N GLY A 236 11.20 16.85 15.67
CA GLY A 236 12.52 16.58 15.07
C GLY A 236 12.86 15.10 14.89
N ASP A 237 11.96 14.19 15.28
CA ASP A 237 12.18 12.75 15.09
C ASP A 237 12.02 12.38 13.61
N GLN A 238 12.57 11.22 13.24
CA GLN A 238 12.63 10.79 11.85
C GLN A 238 11.26 10.65 11.18
N GLY A 239 10.22 10.28 11.93
CA GLY A 239 8.86 10.14 11.40
C GLY A 239 8.26 11.47 10.94
N PRO A 240 8.09 12.45 11.85
CA PRO A 240 7.61 13.80 11.50
C PRO A 240 8.47 14.50 10.45
N VAL A 241 9.81 14.36 10.52
CA VAL A 241 10.71 14.93 9.51
C VAL A 241 10.44 14.34 8.14
N ALA A 242 10.35 13.01 8.01
CA ALA A 242 10.04 12.35 6.74
C ALA A 242 8.66 12.76 6.19
N TYR A 243 7.67 12.91 7.06
CA TYR A 243 6.35 13.41 6.67
C TYR A 243 6.44 14.84 6.12
N ALA A 244 7.12 15.73 6.84
CA ALA A 244 7.25 17.13 6.47
C ALA A 244 8.05 17.35 5.20
N GLU A 245 9.17 16.66 5.00
CA GLU A 245 9.99 16.75 3.78
C GLU A 245 9.16 16.46 2.53
N GLN A 246 8.39 15.36 2.55
CA GLN A 246 7.53 15.01 1.43
C GLN A 246 6.34 15.98 1.29
N MET A 247 5.66 16.32 2.39
CA MET A 247 4.52 17.22 2.36
C MET A 247 4.88 18.62 1.83
N LEU A 248 6.03 19.16 2.20
CA LEU A 248 6.48 20.49 1.75
C LEU A 248 6.96 20.47 0.29
N THR A 249 7.36 19.31 -0.23
CA THR A 249 7.63 19.13 -1.66
C THR A 249 6.34 19.26 -2.48
N ASP A 250 5.26 18.62 -2.01
CA ASP A 250 3.98 18.59 -2.72
C ASP A 250 3.08 19.81 -2.43
N HIS A 251 3.26 20.44 -1.26
CA HIS A 251 2.47 21.55 -0.72
C HIS A 251 3.40 22.60 -0.08
N PRO A 252 4.17 23.35 -0.90
CA PRO A 252 5.19 24.29 -0.41
C PRO A 252 4.62 25.49 0.35
N GLU A 253 3.30 25.69 0.33
CA GLU A 253 2.61 26.73 1.09
C GLU A 253 2.44 26.42 2.58
N LEU A 254 2.72 25.17 2.99
CA LEU A 254 2.57 24.73 4.37
C LEU A 254 3.74 25.19 5.26
N ASP A 255 3.46 25.32 6.56
CA ASP A 255 4.47 25.62 7.57
C ASP A 255 5.08 24.33 8.14
N ALA A 256 6.41 24.23 8.11
CA ALA A 256 7.12 23.02 8.53
C ALA A 256 6.90 22.67 10.01
N ALA A 257 6.82 23.67 10.89
CA ALA A 257 6.62 23.44 12.32
C ALA A 257 5.21 22.90 12.60
N THR A 258 4.21 23.41 11.87
CA THR A 258 2.82 22.91 11.94
C THR A 258 2.73 21.48 11.41
N VAL A 259 3.28 21.20 10.23
CA VAL A 259 3.22 19.87 9.59
C VAL A 259 3.87 18.79 10.45
N THR A 260 5.02 19.07 11.06
CA THR A 260 5.68 18.14 11.97
C THR A 260 4.90 17.92 13.27
N ALA A 261 4.36 19.00 13.87
CA ALA A 261 3.55 18.91 15.09
C ALA A 261 2.25 18.12 14.86
N ASP A 262 1.56 18.36 13.75
CA ASP A 262 0.32 17.65 13.39
C ASP A 262 0.57 16.14 13.24
N ALA A 263 1.69 15.76 12.63
CA ALA A 263 2.06 14.35 12.47
C ALA A 263 2.30 13.65 13.81
N VAL A 264 3.00 14.31 14.75
CA VAL A 264 3.19 13.83 16.13
C VAL A 264 1.83 13.62 16.80
N LEU A 265 0.97 14.64 16.78
CA LEU A 265 -0.34 14.59 17.43
C LEU A 265 -1.25 13.50 16.84
N ALA A 266 -1.21 13.29 15.52
CA ALA A 266 -1.99 12.26 14.86
C ALA A 266 -1.56 10.85 15.26
N VAL A 267 -0.26 10.55 15.28
CA VAL A 267 0.26 9.24 15.70
C VAL A 267 0.01 9.00 17.20
N GLU A 268 0.20 10.02 18.03
CA GLU A 268 -0.07 9.95 19.46
C GLU A 268 -1.56 9.67 19.73
N ALA A 269 -2.46 10.40 19.07
CA ALA A 269 -3.90 10.20 19.21
C ALA A 269 -4.34 8.82 18.75
N PHE A 270 -3.79 8.34 17.62
CA PHE A 270 -4.05 7.00 17.11
C PHE A 270 -3.62 5.91 18.10
N HIS A 271 -2.37 5.97 18.57
CA HIS A 271 -1.83 5.00 19.53
C HIS A 271 -2.59 5.01 20.85
N ARG A 272 -2.81 6.19 21.43
CA ARG A 272 -3.57 6.33 22.69
C ARG A 272 -4.98 5.77 22.56
N ARG A 273 -5.67 6.03 21.44
CA ARG A 273 -7.03 5.51 21.23
C ARG A 273 -7.08 4.00 21.06
N LEU A 274 -6.03 3.37 20.53
CA LEU A 274 -5.93 1.92 20.42
C LEU A 274 -5.80 1.23 21.78
N PHE A 275 -5.07 1.82 22.72
CA PHE A 275 -4.60 1.10 23.92
C PHE A 275 -5.06 1.68 25.25
N ASP A 276 -5.44 2.95 25.28
CA ASP A 276 -6.06 3.63 26.41
C ASP A 276 -7.42 4.21 26.01
N PRO A 277 -8.39 3.37 25.56
CA PRO A 277 -9.69 3.84 25.16
C PRO A 277 -10.47 4.31 26.41
N ALA A 278 -10.54 5.62 26.61
CA ALA A 278 -11.55 6.23 27.45
C ALA A 278 -12.97 5.98 26.88
#